data_AF-A0A9W7LX57-F1
#
_entry.id   AF-A0A9W7LX57-F1
#
_cell.length_a   1.000
_cell.length_b   1.000
_cell.length_c   1.000
_cell.angle_alpha   90.00
_cell.angle_beta   90.00
_cell.angle_gamma   90.00
#
_symmetry.space_group_name_H-M   'P 1'
#
loop_
_entity.id
_entity.type
_entity.pdbx_description
1 polymer ?
#
loop_
_entity_poly.entity_id
_entity_poly.type
_entity_poly.pdbx_seq_one_letter_code
_entity_poly.pdbx_strand_id
1 'polypeptide(L)'
;MPNPEITASLIAICVNTEYVAYMIIYGLSAAASTRVSNELGAGNPNKAKHAMAVALKLSILLVLAVVLSLALGHDIWYGFFSNSKSITD
;
A
#
# COMPACT_ATOMS: atom_id res chain seq x y z
N MET A 1 10.37 -17.31 -27.70
CA MET A 1 9.55 -17.33 -26.47
C MET A 1 10.15 -16.30 -25.52
N PRO A 2 9.35 -15.49 -24.80
CA PRO A 2 9.87 -14.59 -23.77
C PRO A 2 10.67 -15.41 -22.74
N ASN A 3 11.76 -14.86 -22.21
CA ASN A 3 12.56 -15.56 -21.21
C ASN A 3 11.69 -15.82 -19.96
N PRO A 4 11.47 -17.09 -19.56
CA PRO A 4 10.62 -17.43 -18.42
C PRO A 4 11.12 -16.80 -17.10
N GLU A 5 12.43 -16.56 -16.97
CA GLU A 5 13.03 -15.87 -15.83
C GLU A 5 12.56 -14.41 -15.73
N ILE A 6 12.56 -13.68 -16.86
CA ILE A 6 12.11 -12.28 -16.92
C ILE A 6 10.63 -12.18 -16.56
N THR A 7 9.80 -13.06 -17.14
CA THR A 7 8.36 -13.08 -16.85
C THR A 7 8.08 -13.38 -15.37
N ALA A 8 8.81 -14.33 -14.77
CA ALA A 8 8.66 -14.67 -13.36
C ALA A 8 9.06 -13.49 -12.45
N SER A 9 10.17 -12.81 -12.74
CA SER A 9 10.61 -11.63 -11.97
C SER A 9 9.63 -10.47 -12.08
N LEU A 10 9.07 -10.19 -13.27
CA LEU A 10 8.05 -9.16 -13.44
C LEU A 10 6.80 -9.45 -12.62
N ILE A 11 6.32 -10.70 -12.63
CA ILE A 11 5.17 -11.11 -11.82
C ILE A 11 5.50 -10.95 -10.32
N ALA A 12 6.70 -11.35 -9.89
CA ALA A 12 7.13 -11.22 -8.51
C ALA A 12 7.14 -9.75 -8.06
N ILE A 13 7.65 -8.83 -8.88
CA ILE A 13 7.65 -7.39 -8.58
C ILE A 13 6.21 -6.90 -8.41
N CYS A 14 5.31 -7.22 -9.35
CA CYS A 14 3.92 -6.77 -9.30
C CYS A 14 3.20 -7.28 -8.03
N VAL A 15 3.27 -8.58 -7.77
CA VAL A 15 2.58 -9.20 -6.63
C VAL A 15 3.11 -8.71 -5.30
N ASN A 16 4.43 -8.56 -5.14
CA ASN A 16 5.00 -8.06 -3.88
C ASN A 16 4.66 -6.58 -3.66
N THR A 17 4.66 -5.78 -4.72
CA THR A 17 4.23 -4.38 -4.64
C THR A 17 2.78 -4.26 -4.19
N GLU A 18 1.89 -5.02 -4.83
CA GLU A 18 0.47 -5.07 -4.47
C GLU A 18 0.29 -5.49 -3.02
N TYR A 19 1.00 -6.54 -2.59
CA TYR A 19 0.91 -7.05 -1.22
C TYR A 19 1.33 -6.00 -0.18
N VAL A 20 2.45 -5.30 -0.41
CA VAL A 20 2.92 -4.24 0.51
C VAL A 20 1.92 -3.09 0.58
N ALA A 21 1.42 -2.63 -0.56
CA ALA A 21 0.40 -1.58 -0.60
C ALA A 21 -0.88 -2.03 0.13
N TYR A 22 -1.31 -3.27 -0.08
CA TYR A 22 -2.48 -3.85 0.58
C TYR A 22 -2.31 -3.91 2.10
N MET A 23 -1.17 -4.35 2.62
CA MET A 23 -0.92 -4.43 4.06
C MET A 23 -1.01 -3.06 4.74
N ILE A 24 -0.52 -2.00 4.09
CA ILE A 24 -0.60 -0.63 4.62
C ILE A 24 -2.06 -0.18 4.75
N ILE A 25 -2.86 -0.37 3.68
CA ILE A 25 -4.27 0.02 3.66
C ILE A 25 -5.09 -0.83 4.64
N TYR A 26 -4.76 -2.13 4.75
CA TYR A 26 -5.40 -3.04 5.69
C TYR A 26 -5.16 -2.59 7.14
N GLY A 27 -3.93 -2.22 7.49
CA GLY A 27 -3.59 -1.70 8.82
C GLY A 27 -4.38 -0.44 9.18
N LEU A 28 -4.48 0.52 8.25
CA LEU A 28 -5.33 1.71 8.45
C LEU A 28 -6.81 1.33 8.63
N SER A 29 -7.30 0.38 7.83
CA SER A 29 -8.70 -0.06 7.89
C SER A 29 -9.02 -0.71 9.23
N ALA A 30 -8.11 -1.52 9.77
CA ALA A 30 -8.25 -2.12 11.10
C ALA A 30 -8.25 -1.04 12.19
N ALA A 31 -7.30 -0.11 12.16
CA ALA A 31 -7.24 0.99 13.13
C ALA A 31 -8.48 1.89 13.09
N ALA A 32 -8.95 2.24 11.89
CA ALA A 32 -10.17 3.02 11.70
C ALA A 32 -11.40 2.28 12.24
N SER A 33 -11.52 0.99 11.93
CA SER A 33 -12.60 0.13 12.43
C SER A 33 -12.63 0.10 13.95
N THR A 34 -11.49 -0.19 14.60
CA THR A 34 -11.39 -0.19 16.07
C THR A 34 -11.77 1.17 16.65
N ARG A 35 -11.28 2.28 16.09
CA ARG A 35 -11.59 3.62 16.59
C ARG A 35 -13.07 3.95 16.45
N VAL A 36 -13.66 3.71 15.29
CA VAL A 36 -15.08 3.98 15.03
C VAL A 36 -15.97 3.11 15.92
N SER A 37 -15.67 1.81 16.02
CA SER A 37 -16.40 0.88 16.87
C SER A 37 -16.37 1.29 18.35
N ASN A 38 -15.22 1.75 18.86
CA ASN A 38 -15.10 2.21 20.24
C ASN A 38 -15.95 3.47 20.51
N GLU A 39 -15.94 4.46 19.60
CA GLU A 39 -16.74 5.67 19.75
C GLU A 39 -18.25 5.38 19.62
N LEU A 40 -18.65 4.46 18.74
CA LEU A 40 -20.04 4.00 18.63
C LEU A 40 -20.48 3.22 19.88
N GLY A 41 -19.65 2.30 20.38
CA GLY A 41 -19.91 1.54 21.61
C GLY A 41 -20.03 2.42 22.85
N ALA A 42 -19.37 3.58 22.85
CA ALA A 42 -19.48 4.59 23.89
C ALA A 42 -20.67 5.56 23.71
N GLY A 43 -21.53 5.35 22.70
CA GLY A 43 -22.69 6.21 22.42
C GLY A 43 -22.33 7.58 21.83
N ASN A 44 -21.14 7.73 21.22
CA ASN A 44 -20.62 8.99 20.68
C ASN A 44 -20.59 9.01 19.13
N PRO A 45 -21.74 9.11 18.43
CA PRO A 45 -21.80 9.04 16.97
C PRO A 45 -21.06 10.18 16.27
N ASN A 46 -21.00 11.37 16.87
CA ASN A 46 -20.26 12.50 16.32
C ASN A 46 -18.74 12.25 16.29
N LYS A 47 -18.19 11.62 17.34
CA LYS A 47 -16.77 11.25 17.41
C LYS A 47 -16.47 10.10 16.45
N ALA A 48 -17.37 9.13 16.31
CA ALA A 48 -17.26 8.07 15.32
C ALA A 48 -17.19 8.64 13.88
N LYS A 49 -18.07 9.59 13.54
CA LYS A 49 -18.04 10.27 12.23
C LYS A 49 -16.74 11.05 12.00
N HIS A 50 -16.24 11.73 13.04
CA HIS A 50 -14.96 12.43 12.96
C HIS A 50 -13.79 11.46 12.75
N ALA A 51 -13.74 10.35 13.49
CA ALA A 51 -12.72 9.31 13.32
C ALA A 51 -12.73 8.74 11.89
N MET A 52 -13.91 8.49 11.33
CA MET A 52 -14.04 8.05 9.93
C MET A 52 -13.52 9.10 8.94
N ALA A 53 -13.84 10.38 9.13
CA ALA A 53 -13.36 11.46 8.27
C ALA A 53 -11.83 11.59 8.30
N VAL A 54 -11.21 11.43 9.48
CA VAL A 54 -9.75 11.40 9.63
C VAL A 54 -9.15 10.19 8.92
N ALA A 55 -9.74 9.00 9.06
CA ALA A 55 -9.28 7.79 8.38
C ALA A 55 -9.32 7.93 6.85
N LEU A 56 -10.37 8.54 6.29
CA LEU A 56 -10.46 8.81 4.85
C LEU A 56 -9.36 9.77 4.36
N LYS A 57 -9.08 10.84 5.12
CA LYS A 57 -7.98 11.76 4.80
C LYS A 57 -6.62 11.06 4.85
N LEU A 58 -6.38 10.24 5.87
CA LEU A 58 -5.16 9.44 6.00
C LEU A 58 -5.01 8.42 4.86
N SER A 59 -6.10 7.80 4.42
CA SER A 59 -6.09 6.88 3.28
C SER A 59 -5.58 7.55 2.00
N ILE A 60 -6.08 8.76 1.69
CA ILE A 60 -5.62 9.55 0.54
C ILE A 60 -4.12 9.88 0.67
N LEU A 61 -3.68 10.31 1.86
CA LEU A 61 -2.27 10.62 2.11
C LEU A 61 -1.36 9.39 1.97
N LEU A 62 -1.80 8.22 2.46
CA LEU A 62 -1.05 6.98 2.33
C LEU A 62 -0.94 6.53 0.87
N VAL A 63 -2.02 6.60 0.09
CA VAL A 63 -1.97 6.27 -1.34
C VAL A 63 -0.99 7.19 -2.06
N LEU A 64 -1.05 8.50 -1.81
CA LEU A 64 -0.09 9.45 -2.38
C LEU A 64 1.35 9.12 -1.95
N ALA A 65 1.58 8.80 -0.68
CA ALA A 65 2.89 8.44 -0.16
C ALA A 65 3.44 7.15 -0.81
N VAL A 66 2.59 6.12 -0.98
CA VAL A 66 2.97 4.87 -1.65
C VAL A 66 3.33 5.15 -3.11
N VAL A 67 2.49 5.88 -3.86
CA VAL A 67 2.77 6.23 -5.26
C VAL A 67 4.06 7.03 -5.39
N LEU A 68 4.28 8.04 -4.54
CA LEU A 68 5.52 8.81 -4.54
C LEU A 68 6.74 7.96 -4.19
N SER A 69 6.61 7.06 -3.20
CA SER A 69 7.70 6.15 -2.81
C SER A 69 8.08 5.19 -3.95
N LEU A 70 7.11 4.69 -4.70
CA LEU A 70 7.38 3.87 -5.88
C LEU A 70 7.98 4.69 -7.03
N ALA A 71 7.46 5.89 -7.28
CA ALA A 71 7.97 6.74 -8.36
C ALA A 71 9.43 7.17 -8.13
N LEU A 72 9.78 7.50 -6.88
CA LEU A 72 11.13 7.94 -6.52
C LEU A 72 12.08 6.78 -6.21
N GLY A 73 11.54 5.66 -5.73
CA GLY A 73 12.29 4.48 -5.29
C GLY A 73 12.26 3.31 -6.26
N HIS A 74 11.72 3.48 -7.47
CA HIS A 74 11.53 2.42 -8.47
C HIS A 74 12.80 1.58 -8.68
N ASP A 75 13.96 2.22 -8.84
CA ASP A 75 15.21 1.52 -9.14
C ASP A 75 15.71 0.66 -7.97
N ILE A 76 15.52 1.15 -6.75
CA ILE A 76 15.85 0.40 -5.52
C ILE A 76 14.88 -0.77 -5.37
N TRP A 77 13.58 -0.51 -5.57
CA TRP A 77 12.54 -1.51 -5.47
C TRP A 77 12.73 -2.64 -6.49
N TYR A 78 13.04 -2.27 -7.73
CA TYR A 78 13.40 -3.20 -8.81
C TYR A 78 14.65 -4.01 -8.49
N GLY A 79 15.67 -3.39 -7.87
CA GLY A 79 16.91 -4.05 -7.47
C GLY A 79 16.74 -5.20 -6.46
N PHE A 80 15.65 -5.25 -5.70
CA PHE A 80 15.37 -6.40 -4.82
C PHE A 80 15.01 -7.68 -5.58
N PHE A 81 14.54 -7.56 -6.83
CA PHE A 81 14.01 -8.67 -7.62
C PHE A 81 14.79 -8.93 -8.92
N SER A 82 15.74 -8.05 -9.27
CA SER A 82 16.61 -8.20 -10.44
C SER A 82 18.08 -8.06 -10.07
N ASN A 83 18.88 -9.08 -10.39
CA ASN A 83 20.32 -9.11 -10.13
C ASN A 83 21.16 -8.73 -11.36
N SER A 84 20.56 -8.24 -12.46
CA SER A 84 21.28 -7.97 -13.69
C SER A 84 20.82 -6.68 -14.39
N LYS A 85 21.81 -5.94 -14.88
CA LYS A 85 21.75 -4.63 -15.55
C LYS A 85 21.14 -4.72 -16.97
N SER A 86 20.10 -5.53 -17.17
CA SER A 86 19.63 -5.96 -18.50
C SER A 86 18.10 -5.93 -18.66
N ILE A 87 17.41 -5.00 -18.01
CA ILE A 87 16.02 -4.65 -18.38
C ILE A 87 15.92 -3.12 -18.43
N THR A 88 16.80 -2.51 -19.23
CA THR A 88 16.71 -1.11 -19.62
C THR A 88 17.02 -1.05 -21.11
N ASP A 89 16.22 -1.77 -21.89
CA ASP A 89 16.00 -1.61 -23.34
C ASP A 89 14.60 -2.13 -23.66
#